data_AF-A0A660V0L0-F1
#
_entry.id   AF-A0A660V0L0-F1
#
_cell.length_a   1.000
_cell.length_b   1.000
_cell.length_c   1.000
_cell.angle_alpha   90.00
_cell.angle_beta   90.00
_cell.angle_gamma   90.00
#
_symmetry.space_group_name_H-M   'P 1'
#
loop_
_entity.id
_entity.type
_entity.pdbx_description
1 polymer ?
#
loop_
_entity_poly.entity_id
_entity_poly.type
_entity_poly.pdbx_seq_one_letter_code
_entity_poly.pdbx_strand_id
1 'polypeptide(L)'
;MSVYKNFIGTMKGLFHIGGPSGNTLKNATDGIDVRNAADDAFQNLKVKQASGAVDEHAVNWLDLRDANVLVQFSFDGGSAPSAGTNTGTYGFCHTSGGSYTAGQVYYDDGTTLRATKIHVGTRITTGSAITGTVSLNANGVYAAHSATAPFSWTLKGDGMAGGTGIVKTIEIPIDTSASKSSTSSIPDGAEVLRVSTKVTTAYDNNATIEVLVDGSSDLTIQPTDENDPSEENMYVSDVEDGVITSSNEGVVTVNVANTPSAGAGAVLVEFAPTTLA
;
A
#
# COMPACT_ATOMS: atom_id res chain seq x y z
N MET A 1 -17.72 34.97 -46.27
CA MET A 1 -16.70 34.24 -47.05
C MET A 1 -17.28 32.90 -47.46
N SER A 2 -17.36 32.59 -48.75
CA SER A 2 -17.79 31.27 -49.20
C SER A 2 -16.72 30.23 -48.83
N VAL A 3 -17.08 29.28 -47.96
CA VAL A 3 -16.21 28.18 -47.49
C VAL A 3 -15.82 27.22 -48.63
N TYR A 4 -16.51 27.32 -49.77
CA TYR A 4 -16.29 26.47 -50.93
C TYR A 4 -16.06 27.32 -52.18
N LYS A 5 -14.95 27.08 -52.89
CA LYS A 5 -14.66 27.65 -54.22
C LYS A 5 -14.27 26.52 -55.17
N ASN A 6 -14.67 26.63 -56.43
CA ASN A 6 -14.27 25.75 -57.55
C ASN A 6 -14.74 24.27 -57.46
N PHE A 7 -15.93 23.99 -56.92
CA PHE A 7 -16.56 22.69 -57.12
C PHE A 7 -17.28 22.63 -58.47
N ILE A 8 -16.91 21.67 -59.32
CA ILE A 8 -17.65 21.32 -60.54
C ILE A 8 -18.29 19.94 -60.31
N GLY A 9 -19.61 19.89 -60.14
CA GLY A 9 -20.37 18.66 -59.92
C GLY A 9 -21.66 18.87 -59.12
N THR A 10 -22.45 17.80 -58.95
CA THR A 10 -23.70 17.82 -58.16
C THR A 10 -23.42 17.33 -56.75
N MET A 11 -23.50 18.21 -55.74
CA MET A 11 -23.40 17.84 -54.32
C MET A 11 -24.66 17.05 -53.92
N LYS A 12 -24.49 15.76 -53.56
CA LYS A 12 -25.60 14.91 -53.10
C LYS A 12 -25.93 15.06 -51.61
N GLY A 13 -25.00 15.60 -50.82
CA GLY A 13 -25.21 15.85 -49.39
C GLY A 13 -24.03 16.57 -48.78
N LEU A 14 -24.29 17.25 -47.67
CA LEU A 14 -23.31 17.93 -46.82
C LEU A 14 -23.59 17.48 -45.39
N PHE A 15 -22.55 17.17 -44.64
CA PHE A 15 -22.65 16.93 -43.21
C PHE A 15 -21.72 17.92 -42.51
N HIS A 16 -22.25 18.60 -41.51
CA HIS A 16 -21.50 19.47 -40.62
C HIS A 16 -21.56 18.88 -39.21
N ILE A 17 -20.42 18.86 -38.53
CA ILE A 17 -20.37 18.62 -37.09
C ILE A 17 -20.63 19.96 -36.42
N GLY A 18 -21.81 20.09 -35.81
CA GLY A 18 -22.30 21.36 -35.27
C GLY A 18 -23.15 22.14 -36.27
N GLY A 19 -24.39 22.44 -35.90
CA GLY A 19 -25.26 23.37 -36.62
C GLY A 19 -25.08 24.82 -36.16
N PRO A 20 -25.93 25.76 -36.62
CA PRO A 20 -25.91 27.16 -36.19
C PRO A 20 -26.01 27.38 -34.67
N SER A 21 -26.53 26.38 -33.96
CA SER A 21 -26.68 26.33 -32.50
C SER A 21 -25.91 25.17 -31.86
N GLY A 22 -25.03 24.50 -32.63
CA GLY A 22 -24.27 23.34 -32.18
C GLY A 22 -22.81 23.65 -31.87
N ASN A 23 -22.11 22.69 -31.28
CA ASN A 23 -20.69 22.82 -30.98
C ASN A 23 -19.88 23.03 -32.27
N THR A 24 -18.92 23.94 -32.25
CA THR A 24 -18.04 24.18 -33.41
C THR A 24 -16.69 23.51 -33.21
N LEU A 25 -16.18 22.85 -34.25
CA LEU A 25 -14.78 22.40 -34.30
C LEU A 25 -13.93 23.49 -34.95
N LYS A 26 -12.88 23.95 -34.27
CA LYS A 26 -12.00 25.01 -34.76
C LYS A 26 -10.56 24.53 -34.87
N ASN A 27 -9.87 25.00 -35.90
CA ASN A 27 -8.43 24.83 -36.01
C ASN A 27 -7.75 25.74 -34.97
N ALA A 28 -6.91 25.14 -34.14
CA ALA A 28 -6.07 25.82 -33.16
C ALA A 28 -4.59 25.62 -33.51
N THR A 29 -3.69 26.41 -32.91
CA THR A 29 -2.26 26.34 -33.20
C THR A 29 -1.66 24.94 -32.99
N ASP A 30 -2.15 24.21 -31.99
CA ASP A 30 -1.64 22.88 -31.61
C ASP A 30 -2.68 21.75 -31.78
N GLY A 31 -3.76 21.96 -32.55
CA GLY A 31 -4.75 20.91 -32.78
C GLY A 31 -6.16 21.40 -33.12
N ILE A 32 -7.15 20.78 -32.48
CA ILE A 32 -8.58 21.03 -32.72
C ILE A 32 -9.25 21.43 -31.41
N ASP A 33 -9.90 22.58 -31.41
CA ASP A 33 -10.75 23.02 -30.32
C ASP A 33 -12.19 22.59 -30.53
N VAL A 34 -12.80 22.00 -29.51
CA VAL A 34 -14.25 21.79 -29.44
C VAL A 34 -14.85 22.93 -28.62
N ARG A 35 -15.60 23.81 -29.28
CA ARG A 35 -16.17 25.02 -28.69
C ARG A 35 -17.69 24.93 -28.63
N ASN A 36 -18.33 25.66 -27.73
CA ASN A 36 -19.79 25.81 -27.71
C ASN A 36 -20.28 26.64 -28.92
N ALA A 37 -21.61 26.74 -29.09
CA ALA A 37 -22.21 27.44 -30.23
C ALA A 37 -21.87 28.94 -30.30
N ALA A 38 -21.64 29.57 -29.14
CA ALA A 38 -21.27 30.98 -29.04
C ALA A 38 -19.76 31.24 -29.27
N ASP A 39 -18.95 30.17 -29.33
CA ASP A 39 -17.49 30.23 -29.38
C ASP A 39 -16.83 31.03 -28.23
N ASP A 40 -17.48 31.12 -27.09
CA ASP A 40 -16.92 31.78 -25.91
C ASP A 40 -16.38 30.79 -24.86
N ALA A 41 -16.66 29.49 -25.02
CA ALA A 41 -16.20 28.46 -24.10
C ALA A 41 -15.84 27.14 -24.80
N PHE A 42 -14.93 26.39 -24.19
CA PHE A 42 -14.66 25.01 -24.55
C PHE A 42 -15.84 24.10 -24.19
N GLN A 43 -16.01 23.03 -24.95
CA GLN A 43 -16.99 21.96 -24.72
C GLN A 43 -16.30 20.63 -24.50
N ASN A 44 -16.89 19.79 -23.65
CA ASN A 44 -16.32 18.50 -23.32
C ASN A 44 -16.53 17.50 -24.48
N LEU A 45 -15.44 16.91 -24.96
CA LEU A 45 -15.50 15.71 -25.77
C LEU A 45 -15.66 14.50 -24.85
N LYS A 46 -16.73 13.72 -25.02
CA LYS A 46 -16.88 12.44 -24.33
C LYS A 46 -16.27 11.34 -25.17
N VAL A 47 -15.22 10.72 -24.64
CA VAL A 47 -14.65 9.51 -25.22
C VAL A 47 -15.19 8.29 -24.46
N LYS A 48 -15.33 7.17 -25.17
CA LYS A 48 -15.69 5.91 -24.53
C LYS A 48 -14.60 5.56 -23.52
N GLN A 49 -14.99 4.95 -22.41
CA GLN A 49 -14.05 4.44 -21.41
C GLN A 49 -13.02 3.52 -22.07
N ALA A 50 -11.75 3.69 -21.71
CA ALA A 50 -10.68 2.85 -22.22
C ALA A 50 -10.97 1.37 -21.94
N SER A 51 -10.62 0.51 -22.91
CA SER A 51 -10.79 -0.93 -22.78
C SER A 51 -9.53 -1.67 -22.35
N GLY A 52 -8.39 -0.98 -22.31
CA GLY A 52 -7.07 -1.61 -22.14
C GLY A 52 -6.69 -2.55 -23.28
N ALA A 53 -7.43 -2.54 -24.40
CA ALA A 53 -7.17 -3.39 -25.57
C ALA A 53 -6.40 -2.67 -26.68
N VAL A 54 -6.28 -1.35 -26.58
CA VAL A 54 -5.65 -0.46 -27.54
C VAL A 54 -4.92 0.61 -26.73
N ASP A 55 -3.61 0.74 -26.96
CA ASP A 55 -2.74 1.58 -26.15
C ASP A 55 -2.97 3.08 -26.41
N GLU A 56 -3.45 3.43 -27.60
CA GLU A 56 -3.68 4.80 -28.04
C GLU A 56 -5.06 5.36 -27.67
N HIS A 57 -5.88 4.62 -26.91
CA HIS A 57 -7.18 5.11 -26.46
C HIS A 57 -7.02 6.29 -25.47
N ALA A 58 -7.80 7.34 -25.71
CA ALA A 58 -7.87 8.48 -24.80
C ALA A 58 -8.42 8.05 -23.43
N VAL A 59 -7.71 8.43 -22.37
CA VAL A 59 -8.11 8.22 -20.96
C VAL A 59 -9.16 9.26 -20.60
N ASN A 60 -10.34 8.83 -20.16
CA ASN A 60 -11.34 9.76 -19.62
C ASN A 60 -11.16 9.95 -18.10
N TRP A 61 -11.92 10.89 -17.52
CA TRP A 61 -11.83 11.15 -16.08
C TRP A 61 -12.13 9.91 -15.22
N LEU A 62 -13.05 9.06 -15.68
CA LEU A 62 -13.43 7.85 -14.96
C LEU A 62 -12.29 6.82 -14.98
N ASP A 63 -11.56 6.70 -16.09
CA ASP A 63 -10.35 5.89 -16.18
C ASP A 63 -9.27 6.37 -15.19
N LEU A 64 -9.06 7.69 -15.10
CA LEU A 64 -8.09 8.27 -14.16
C LEU A 64 -8.49 8.05 -12.71
N ARG A 65 -9.77 8.25 -12.37
CA ARG A 65 -10.29 8.06 -11.01
C ARG A 65 -10.19 6.59 -10.60
N ASP A 66 -10.57 5.68 -11.49
CA ASP A 66 -10.59 4.24 -11.23
C ASP A 66 -9.17 3.60 -11.24
N ALA A 67 -8.11 4.35 -11.58
CA ALA A 67 -6.74 3.83 -11.68
C ALA A 67 -6.05 3.59 -10.32
N ASN A 68 -6.41 4.34 -9.28
CA ASN A 68 -5.83 4.23 -7.94
C ASN A 68 -6.95 4.23 -6.90
N VAL A 69 -7.49 3.06 -6.64
CA VAL A 69 -8.65 2.91 -5.77
C VAL A 69 -8.21 2.85 -4.30
N LEU A 70 -8.84 3.67 -3.46
CA LEU A 70 -8.87 3.47 -2.02
C LEU A 70 -10.17 2.74 -1.64
N VAL A 71 -10.04 1.50 -1.17
CA VAL A 71 -11.17 0.71 -0.65
C VAL A 71 -11.52 1.23 0.74
N GLN A 72 -12.72 1.78 0.87
CA GLN A 72 -13.21 2.43 2.08
C GLN A 72 -14.27 1.60 2.82
N PHE A 73 -14.88 0.63 2.13
CA PHE A 73 -15.80 -0.33 2.73
C PHE A 73 -15.65 -1.69 2.06
N SER A 74 -16.14 -2.73 2.71
CA SER A 74 -16.18 -4.08 2.15
C SER A 74 -17.50 -4.74 2.47
N PHE A 75 -17.95 -5.67 1.62
CA PHE A 75 -19.24 -6.33 1.79
C PHE A 75 -19.27 -7.74 1.23
N ASP A 76 -20.20 -8.53 1.76
CA ASP A 76 -20.53 -9.86 1.26
C ASP A 76 -21.49 -9.74 0.06
N GLY A 77 -21.21 -10.46 -1.03
CA GLY A 77 -21.98 -10.33 -2.27
C GLY A 77 -23.47 -10.68 -2.13
N GLY A 78 -23.82 -11.58 -1.20
CA GLY A 78 -25.21 -11.94 -0.90
C GLY A 78 -25.95 -10.88 -0.07
N SER A 79 -25.23 -9.92 0.51
CA SER A 79 -25.78 -8.86 1.37
C SER A 79 -25.16 -7.50 1.06
N ALA A 80 -24.99 -7.20 -0.23
CA ALA A 80 -24.45 -5.93 -0.68
C ALA A 80 -25.27 -4.74 -0.14
N PRO A 81 -24.61 -3.63 0.27
CA PRO A 81 -25.31 -2.46 0.74
C PRO A 81 -26.19 -1.86 -0.36
N SER A 82 -27.25 -1.17 0.04
CA SER A 82 -28.05 -0.41 -0.93
C SER A 82 -27.22 0.71 -1.52
N ALA A 83 -27.35 0.96 -2.83
CA ALA A 83 -26.70 2.11 -3.45
C ALA A 83 -27.11 3.42 -2.78
N GLY A 84 -26.19 4.37 -2.70
CA GLY A 84 -26.36 5.60 -1.94
C GLY A 84 -25.78 5.55 -0.52
N THR A 85 -25.65 4.35 0.06
CA THR A 85 -25.15 4.18 1.45
C THR A 85 -23.74 4.71 1.63
N ASN A 86 -22.87 4.51 0.64
CA ASN A 86 -21.46 4.88 0.67
C ASN A 86 -21.09 5.79 -0.52
N THR A 87 -22.02 6.67 -0.91
CA THR A 87 -21.90 7.54 -2.09
C THR A 87 -20.53 8.20 -2.19
N GLY A 88 -19.90 8.08 -3.37
CA GLY A 88 -18.62 8.70 -3.68
C GLY A 88 -17.39 7.88 -3.28
N THR A 89 -17.57 6.69 -2.73
CA THR A 89 -16.49 5.83 -2.23
C THR A 89 -16.43 4.49 -2.95
N TYR A 90 -15.30 3.78 -2.78
CA TYR A 90 -15.11 2.44 -3.34
C TYR A 90 -15.28 1.35 -2.27
N GLY A 91 -16.05 0.33 -2.65
CA GLY A 91 -16.28 -0.89 -1.90
C GLY A 91 -15.60 -2.10 -2.53
N PHE A 92 -15.28 -3.08 -1.70
CA PHE A 92 -14.73 -4.36 -2.14
C PHE A 92 -15.68 -5.51 -1.78
N CYS A 93 -16.04 -6.30 -2.79
CA CYS A 93 -16.88 -7.48 -2.61
C CYS A 93 -16.00 -8.68 -2.23
N HIS A 94 -16.06 -9.14 -0.98
CA HIS A 94 -15.14 -10.17 -0.47
C HIS A 94 -15.67 -11.61 -0.62
N THR A 95 -16.94 -11.78 -0.96
CA THR A 95 -17.58 -13.07 -1.30
C THR A 95 -18.49 -12.88 -2.52
N SER A 96 -18.79 -13.94 -3.26
CA SER A 96 -19.73 -13.87 -4.39
C SER A 96 -21.16 -14.10 -3.91
N GLY A 97 -22.13 -13.38 -4.47
CA GLY A 97 -23.56 -13.57 -4.20
C GLY A 97 -24.42 -12.59 -4.98
N GLY A 98 -25.65 -12.99 -5.32
CA GLY A 98 -26.54 -12.16 -6.14
C GLY A 98 -25.90 -11.78 -7.48
N SER A 99 -25.81 -10.47 -7.75
CA SER A 99 -25.12 -9.90 -8.93
C SER A 99 -23.67 -9.47 -8.65
N TYR A 100 -23.15 -9.74 -7.45
CA TYR A 100 -21.84 -9.28 -7.01
C TYR A 100 -20.83 -10.43 -6.99
N THR A 101 -19.61 -10.14 -7.42
CA THR A 101 -18.55 -11.15 -7.59
C THR A 101 -17.39 -10.90 -6.62
N ALA A 102 -16.89 -11.95 -5.98
CA ALA A 102 -15.73 -11.88 -5.10
C ALA A 102 -14.51 -11.29 -5.82
N GLY A 103 -13.77 -10.43 -5.11
CA GLY A 103 -12.58 -9.76 -5.61
C GLY A 103 -12.87 -8.51 -6.46
N GLN A 104 -14.13 -8.22 -6.77
CA GLN A 104 -14.50 -7.05 -7.57
C GLN A 104 -14.56 -5.78 -6.72
N VAL A 105 -14.14 -4.67 -7.32
CA VAL A 105 -14.28 -3.32 -6.77
C VAL A 105 -15.55 -2.68 -7.33
N TYR A 106 -16.31 -2.01 -6.46
CA TYR A 106 -17.51 -1.27 -6.82
C TYR A 106 -17.39 0.19 -6.37
N TYR A 107 -17.79 1.12 -7.23
CA TYR A 107 -17.95 2.53 -6.88
C TYR A 107 -19.43 2.80 -6.61
N ASP A 108 -19.76 3.34 -5.44
CA ASP A 108 -21.12 3.80 -5.15
C ASP A 108 -21.31 5.20 -5.75
N ASP A 109 -22.02 5.29 -6.87
CA ASP A 109 -22.29 6.58 -7.53
C ASP A 109 -23.48 7.34 -6.93
N GLY A 110 -24.07 6.81 -5.85
CA GLY A 110 -25.27 7.34 -5.22
C GLY A 110 -26.58 6.71 -5.70
N THR A 111 -26.54 5.98 -6.83
CA THR A 111 -27.71 5.35 -7.45
C THR A 111 -27.50 3.87 -7.72
N THR A 112 -26.26 3.46 -8.03
CA THR A 112 -25.87 2.07 -8.24
C THR A 112 -24.49 1.79 -7.65
N LEU A 113 -24.26 0.53 -7.25
CA LEU A 113 -22.91 0.02 -7.04
C LEU A 113 -22.35 -0.37 -8.41
N ARG A 114 -21.62 0.55 -9.02
CA ARG A 114 -21.05 0.37 -10.35
C ARG A 114 -19.76 -0.42 -10.26
N ALA A 115 -19.71 -1.56 -10.96
CA ALA A 115 -18.49 -2.35 -11.13
C ALA A 115 -17.36 -1.50 -11.74
N THR A 116 -16.26 -1.37 -11.03
CA THR A 116 -15.04 -0.75 -11.53
C THR A 116 -14.37 -1.69 -12.52
N LYS A 117 -13.82 -1.13 -13.59
CA LYS A 117 -13.09 -1.94 -14.57
C LYS A 117 -11.71 -2.29 -14.03
N ILE A 118 -11.41 -3.58 -13.96
CA ILE A 118 -10.12 -4.08 -13.49
C ILE A 118 -9.29 -4.56 -14.68
N HIS A 119 -8.05 -4.10 -14.73
CA HIS A 119 -7.01 -4.57 -15.63
C HIS A 119 -5.90 -5.25 -14.84
N VAL A 120 -5.08 -6.08 -15.49
CA VAL A 120 -3.86 -6.58 -14.85
C VAL A 120 -3.00 -5.38 -14.45
N GLY A 121 -2.59 -5.34 -13.19
CA GLY A 121 -1.83 -4.23 -12.61
C GLY A 121 -2.66 -3.09 -12.02
N THR A 122 -4.00 -3.10 -12.13
CA THR A 122 -4.86 -2.15 -11.39
C THR A 122 -4.50 -2.19 -9.91
N ARG A 123 -4.33 -1.01 -9.30
CA ARG A 123 -3.91 -0.89 -7.89
C ARG A 123 -5.09 -0.56 -7.00
N ILE A 124 -5.16 -1.25 -5.86
CA ILE A 124 -6.07 -0.93 -4.78
C ILE A 124 -5.28 -0.75 -3.49
N THR A 125 -5.83 0.05 -2.59
CA THR A 125 -5.35 0.19 -1.21
C THR A 125 -6.48 -0.04 -0.24
N THR A 126 -6.24 -0.67 0.90
CA THR A 126 -7.25 -0.96 1.93
C THR A 126 -6.98 -0.13 3.18
N GLY A 127 -8.02 0.42 3.82
CA GLY A 127 -7.89 1.04 5.14
C GLY A 127 -8.05 0.07 6.32
N SER A 128 -8.82 -1.00 6.12
CA SER A 128 -9.12 -2.02 7.12
C SER A 128 -8.91 -3.42 6.55
N ALA A 129 -8.73 -4.41 7.41
CA ALA A 129 -8.67 -5.81 6.98
C ALA A 129 -10.04 -6.22 6.39
N ILE A 130 -9.98 -7.04 5.36
CA ILE A 130 -11.15 -7.57 4.64
C ILE A 130 -11.06 -9.08 4.70
N THR A 131 -12.13 -9.73 5.13
CA THR A 131 -12.18 -11.19 5.31
C THR A 131 -13.32 -11.78 4.50
N GLY A 132 -13.03 -12.79 3.70
CA GLY A 132 -14.00 -13.49 2.86
C GLY A 132 -13.32 -14.52 1.97
N THR A 133 -14.00 -14.90 0.87
CA THR A 133 -13.38 -15.73 -0.19
C THR A 133 -12.14 -15.06 -0.76
N VAL A 134 -12.15 -13.72 -0.87
CA VAL A 134 -10.95 -12.92 -1.14
C VAL A 134 -10.70 -12.04 0.07
N SER A 135 -9.58 -12.28 0.74
CA SER A 135 -9.17 -11.55 1.94
C SER A 135 -7.99 -10.64 1.65
N LEU A 136 -7.99 -9.45 2.26
CA LEU A 136 -6.96 -8.42 2.13
C LEU A 136 -6.57 -7.91 3.53
N ASN A 137 -5.29 -7.64 3.74
CA ASN A 137 -4.73 -7.07 4.96
C ASN A 137 -5.24 -5.63 5.16
N ALA A 138 -5.21 -5.15 6.40
CA ALA A 138 -5.35 -3.72 6.66
C ALA A 138 -4.13 -2.97 6.10
N ASN A 139 -4.34 -1.73 5.62
CA ASN A 139 -3.29 -0.87 5.07
C ASN A 139 -2.53 -1.48 3.87
N GLY A 140 -3.12 -2.50 3.23
CA GLY A 140 -2.54 -3.24 2.12
C GLY A 140 -2.61 -2.49 0.79
N VAL A 141 -1.51 -2.48 0.06
CA VAL A 141 -1.38 -2.08 -1.34
C VAL A 141 -1.35 -3.35 -2.18
N TYR A 142 -2.33 -3.50 -3.07
CA TYR A 142 -2.47 -4.68 -3.91
C TYR A 142 -2.44 -4.29 -5.40
N ALA A 143 -1.96 -5.23 -6.22
CA ALA A 143 -2.11 -5.15 -7.66
C ALA A 143 -2.93 -6.35 -8.16
N ALA A 144 -3.87 -6.10 -9.08
CA ALA A 144 -4.64 -7.15 -9.72
C ALA A 144 -3.73 -8.03 -10.58
N HIS A 145 -3.77 -9.34 -10.35
CA HIS A 145 -3.04 -10.34 -11.15
C HIS A 145 -3.88 -10.85 -12.32
N SER A 146 -5.21 -10.71 -12.25
CA SER A 146 -6.16 -11.09 -13.29
C SER A 146 -7.05 -9.90 -13.68
N ALA A 147 -7.37 -9.78 -14.97
CA ALA A 147 -8.40 -8.87 -15.49
C ALA A 147 -9.77 -9.56 -15.69
N THR A 148 -9.89 -10.82 -15.27
CA THR A 148 -11.11 -11.63 -15.40
C THR A 148 -11.55 -12.09 -14.02
N ALA A 149 -12.86 -12.05 -13.77
CA ALA A 149 -13.45 -12.56 -12.54
C ALA A 149 -13.32 -14.10 -12.44
N PRO A 150 -13.10 -14.66 -11.24
CA PRO A 150 -12.83 -13.98 -9.97
C PRO A 150 -11.47 -13.26 -10.01
N PHE A 151 -11.46 -12.00 -9.58
CA PHE A 151 -10.25 -11.19 -9.62
C PHE A 151 -9.32 -11.60 -8.50
N SER A 152 -8.04 -11.83 -8.83
CA SER A 152 -7.00 -12.15 -7.87
C SER A 152 -6.10 -10.95 -7.61
N TRP A 153 -5.70 -10.78 -6.35
CA TRP A 153 -4.94 -9.63 -5.87
C TRP A 153 -3.64 -10.08 -5.23
N THR A 154 -2.53 -9.47 -5.64
CA THR A 154 -1.21 -9.74 -5.06
C THR A 154 -0.82 -8.58 -4.16
N LEU A 155 -0.50 -8.88 -2.90
CA LEU A 155 0.04 -7.90 -1.96
C LEU A 155 1.38 -7.36 -2.49
N LYS A 156 1.52 -6.04 -2.52
CA LYS A 156 2.75 -5.34 -2.91
C LYS A 156 3.41 -4.63 -1.72
N GLY A 157 2.68 -4.47 -0.63
CA GLY A 157 3.15 -3.94 0.64
C GLY A 157 1.96 -3.50 1.47
N ASP A 158 2.04 -3.50 2.80
CA ASP A 158 0.90 -3.24 3.69
C ASP A 158 1.17 -2.16 4.74
N GLY A 159 2.27 -1.41 4.62
CA GLY A 159 2.69 -0.44 5.62
C GLY A 159 3.01 -1.04 7.00
N MET A 160 2.70 -2.31 7.20
CA MET A 160 2.98 -3.13 8.37
C MET A 160 3.44 -4.52 7.90
N ALA A 161 4.76 -4.64 7.72
CA ALA A 161 5.47 -5.83 8.17
C ALA A 161 5.18 -7.19 7.50
N GLY A 162 4.59 -7.27 6.28
CA GLY A 162 4.39 -8.55 5.57
C GLY A 162 5.45 -8.98 4.53
N GLY A 163 6.47 -8.16 4.24
CA GLY A 163 7.42 -8.45 3.15
C GLY A 163 8.59 -9.34 3.57
N THR A 164 8.76 -10.50 2.93
CA THR A 164 9.97 -11.32 3.02
C THR A 164 11.20 -10.52 2.59
N GLY A 165 12.29 -10.59 3.36
CA GLY A 165 13.57 -9.97 3.00
C GLY A 165 13.64 -8.45 3.19
N ILE A 166 12.63 -7.84 3.80
CA ILE A 166 12.70 -6.45 4.27
C ILE A 166 13.30 -6.46 5.68
N VAL A 167 14.45 -5.81 5.84
CA VAL A 167 15.06 -5.59 7.16
C VAL A 167 14.17 -4.64 7.96
N LYS A 168 13.76 -5.08 9.14
CA LYS A 168 13.04 -4.32 10.14
C LYS A 168 13.98 -3.99 11.28
N THR A 169 13.73 -2.88 11.96
CA THR A 169 14.53 -2.46 13.12
C THR A 169 13.60 -2.26 14.33
N ILE A 170 13.95 -2.86 15.45
CA ILE A 170 13.37 -2.58 16.77
C ILE A 170 14.35 -1.68 17.51
N GLU A 171 13.89 -0.53 17.99
CA GLU A 171 14.66 0.37 18.87
C GLU A 171 14.14 0.28 20.29
N ILE A 172 15.02 0.02 21.25
CA ILE A 172 14.72 -0.01 22.68
C ILE A 172 15.57 1.07 23.36
N PRO A 173 14.95 2.13 23.91
CA PRO A 173 15.67 3.07 24.75
C PRO A 173 16.05 2.38 26.07
N ILE A 174 17.33 2.49 26.44
CA ILE A 174 17.87 1.91 27.66
C ILE A 174 18.31 3.00 28.63
N ASP A 175 18.08 2.74 29.91
CA ASP A 175 18.44 3.59 31.03
C ASP A 175 19.04 2.71 32.14
N THR A 176 19.00 3.13 33.41
CA THR A 176 19.51 2.36 34.55
C THR A 176 18.55 1.27 35.04
N SER A 177 17.41 1.05 34.39
CA SER A 177 16.47 -0.02 34.74
C SER A 177 17.09 -1.38 34.47
N ALA A 178 16.88 -2.33 35.39
CA ALA A 178 17.46 -3.67 35.28
C ALA A 178 17.02 -4.43 34.02
N SER A 179 15.85 -4.11 33.46
CA SER A 179 15.36 -4.69 32.22
C SER A 179 14.45 -3.74 31.46
N LYS A 180 14.49 -3.82 30.12
CA LYS A 180 13.60 -3.12 29.19
C LYS A 180 13.24 -4.08 28.05
N SER A 181 11.97 -4.16 27.69
CA SER A 181 11.52 -4.97 26.56
C SER A 181 10.90 -4.11 25.46
N SER A 182 11.01 -4.56 24.22
CA SER A 182 10.32 -3.96 23.08
C SER A 182 8.80 -4.11 23.21
N THR A 183 8.06 -3.20 22.57
CA THR A 183 6.59 -3.31 22.42
C THR A 183 6.19 -4.23 21.27
N SER A 184 7.14 -4.59 20.42
CA SER A 184 6.93 -5.43 19.23
C SER A 184 7.74 -6.71 19.37
N SER A 185 7.15 -7.84 19.00
CA SER A 185 7.82 -9.14 18.97
C SER A 185 8.51 -9.41 17.63
N ILE A 186 9.53 -10.25 17.68
CA ILE A 186 10.13 -10.90 16.51
C ILE A 186 9.42 -12.25 16.33
N PRO A 187 8.77 -12.49 15.18
CA PRO A 187 7.97 -13.70 14.95
C PRO A 187 8.84 -14.93 14.65
N ASP A 188 8.24 -16.13 14.81
CA ASP A 188 8.82 -17.40 14.34
C ASP A 188 9.20 -17.34 12.85
N GLY A 189 10.34 -17.94 12.51
CA GLY A 189 10.92 -17.94 11.16
C GLY A 189 11.59 -16.63 10.76
N ALA A 190 11.65 -15.61 11.62
CA ALA A 190 12.51 -14.45 11.37
C ALA A 190 13.99 -14.79 11.59
N GLU A 191 14.87 -13.97 11.03
CA GLU A 191 16.31 -14.03 11.26
C GLU A 191 16.79 -12.67 11.77
N VAL A 192 17.37 -12.65 12.96
CA VAL A 192 18.09 -11.48 13.51
C VAL A 192 19.41 -11.39 12.79
N LEU A 193 19.70 -10.22 12.21
CA LEU A 193 20.88 -9.98 11.38
C LEU A 193 21.97 -9.26 12.19
N ARG A 194 21.56 -8.28 12.99
CA ARG A 194 22.47 -7.38 13.69
C ARG A 194 21.83 -6.81 14.94
N VAL A 195 22.66 -6.64 15.97
CA VAL A 195 22.34 -5.85 17.16
C VAL A 195 23.34 -4.71 17.28
N SER A 196 22.86 -3.51 17.58
CA SER A 196 23.68 -2.34 17.84
C SER A 196 23.31 -1.72 19.18
N THR A 197 24.23 -1.76 20.14
CA THR A 197 24.07 -1.10 21.43
C THR A 197 24.81 0.23 21.39
N LYS A 198 24.05 1.32 21.43
CA LYS A 198 24.58 2.69 21.45
C LYS A 198 24.51 3.26 22.86
N VAL A 199 25.66 3.47 23.46
CA VAL A 199 25.80 4.12 24.77
C VAL A 199 26.00 5.62 24.54
N THR A 200 25.10 6.43 25.09
CA THR A 200 25.12 7.90 25.00
C THR A 200 25.51 8.57 26.30
N THR A 201 25.50 7.83 27.40
CA THR A 201 26.02 8.22 28.70
C THR A 201 26.61 6.95 29.30
N ALA A 202 27.91 6.98 29.62
CA ALA A 202 28.62 5.85 30.20
C ALA A 202 27.92 5.33 31.46
N TYR A 203 27.82 4.02 31.56
CA TYR A 203 27.32 3.34 32.75
C TYR A 203 28.42 3.20 33.80
N ASP A 204 28.05 3.38 35.07
CA ASP A 204 28.94 3.21 36.21
C ASP A 204 28.82 1.80 36.83
N ASN A 205 29.52 1.57 37.94
CA ASN A 205 29.43 0.34 38.75
C ASN A 205 29.70 -0.98 37.99
N ASN A 206 30.51 -0.92 36.92
CA ASN A 206 30.77 -2.07 36.05
C ASN A 206 29.48 -2.72 35.53
N ALA A 207 28.48 -1.91 35.14
CA ALA A 207 27.27 -2.41 34.51
C ALA A 207 27.61 -3.33 33.32
N THR A 208 26.71 -4.25 33.01
CA THR A 208 26.78 -5.07 31.80
C THR A 208 25.45 -4.98 31.08
N ILE A 209 25.48 -5.02 29.74
CA ILE A 209 24.28 -5.02 28.91
C ILE A 209 24.25 -6.35 28.14
N GLU A 210 23.15 -7.08 28.28
CA GLU A 210 22.84 -8.26 27.48
C GLU A 210 21.55 -8.00 26.69
N VAL A 211 21.53 -8.41 25.42
CA VAL A 211 20.34 -8.33 24.57
C VAL A 211 19.93 -9.74 24.17
N LEU A 212 18.66 -10.07 24.39
CA LEU A 212 18.07 -11.36 24.06
C LEU A 212 16.70 -11.21 23.40
N VAL A 213 16.26 -12.24 22.70
CA VAL A 213 14.86 -12.43 22.32
C VAL A 213 14.22 -13.33 23.38
N ASP A 214 13.30 -12.76 24.16
CA ASP A 214 12.62 -13.34 25.30
C ASP A 214 11.37 -14.09 24.83
N GLY A 215 11.44 -15.42 24.91
CA GLY A 215 10.41 -16.34 24.45
C GLY A 215 10.12 -17.42 25.49
N SER A 216 9.72 -18.62 25.06
CA SER A 216 9.66 -19.77 25.99
C SER A 216 11.05 -20.31 26.35
N SER A 217 12.04 -20.04 25.48
CA SER A 217 13.47 -20.20 25.67
C SER A 217 14.16 -18.96 25.12
N ASP A 218 14.97 -18.29 25.92
CA ASP A 218 15.63 -17.06 25.50
C ASP A 218 16.73 -17.35 24.47
N LEU A 219 16.85 -16.47 23.48
CA LEU A 219 17.97 -16.44 22.54
C LEU A 219 18.81 -15.19 22.80
N THR A 220 20.03 -15.34 23.33
CA THR A 220 20.96 -14.23 23.46
C THR A 220 21.47 -13.82 22.07
N ILE A 221 21.22 -12.56 21.70
CA ILE A 221 21.60 -11.98 20.40
C ILE A 221 22.72 -10.93 20.52
N GLN A 222 23.01 -10.46 21.73
CA GLN A 222 24.26 -9.76 22.05
C GLN A 222 24.65 -10.07 23.50
N PRO A 223 25.66 -10.92 23.73
CA PRO A 223 26.19 -11.19 25.08
C PRO A 223 26.93 -9.98 25.66
N THR A 224 27.21 -10.05 26.96
CA THR A 224 27.79 -8.94 27.74
C THR A 224 29.23 -8.58 27.37
N ASP A 225 29.97 -9.47 26.72
CA ASP A 225 31.38 -9.28 26.32
C ASP A 225 31.55 -8.67 24.93
N GLU A 226 30.44 -8.45 24.21
CA GLU A 226 30.43 -7.78 22.90
C GLU A 226 30.15 -6.28 22.98
N ASN A 227 29.97 -5.74 24.20
CA ASN A 227 29.83 -4.31 24.44
C ASN A 227 30.59 -3.90 25.71
N ASP A 228 30.98 -2.62 25.75
CA ASP A 228 31.55 -2.01 26.96
C ASP A 228 30.69 -0.81 27.37
N PRO A 229 29.75 -0.98 28.31
CA PRO A 229 28.83 0.09 28.66
C PRO A 229 29.50 1.22 29.45
N SER A 230 30.77 1.07 29.86
CA SER A 230 31.52 2.11 30.58
C SER A 230 32.07 3.21 29.66
N GLU A 231 31.99 3.02 28.34
CA GLU A 231 32.41 4.02 27.34
C GLU A 231 31.22 4.46 26.46
N GLU A 232 31.20 5.75 26.11
CA GLU A 232 30.24 6.28 25.13
C GLU A 232 30.65 5.85 23.73
N ASN A 233 29.97 4.84 23.19
CA ASN A 233 30.26 4.30 21.86
C ASN A 233 29.05 3.57 21.26
N MET A 234 29.23 3.06 20.04
CA MET A 234 28.29 2.15 19.38
C MET A 234 28.96 0.79 19.18
N TYR A 235 28.42 -0.22 19.85
CA TYR A 235 28.87 -1.61 19.80
C TYR A 235 27.97 -2.38 18.85
N VAL A 236 28.55 -2.95 17.79
CA VAL A 236 27.80 -3.64 16.73
C VAL A 236 28.19 -5.11 16.71
N SER A 237 27.18 -5.98 16.78
CA SER A 237 27.30 -7.43 16.69
C SER A 237 26.49 -7.92 15.50
N ASP A 238 27.14 -8.58 14.53
CA ASP A 238 26.46 -9.35 13.51
C ASP A 238 26.10 -10.73 14.10
N VAL A 239 24.84 -11.16 13.95
CA VAL A 239 24.34 -12.37 14.63
C VAL A 239 24.44 -13.56 13.69
N GLU A 240 25.36 -14.50 13.95
CA GLU A 240 25.63 -15.64 13.06
C GLU A 240 24.58 -16.77 13.16
N ASP A 241 23.87 -16.89 14.29
CA ASP A 241 22.80 -17.89 14.54
C ASP A 241 21.49 -17.21 15.00
N GLY A 242 21.05 -16.20 14.26
CA GLY A 242 19.91 -15.35 14.63
C GLY A 242 18.52 -15.89 14.26
N VAL A 243 18.40 -17.16 13.85
CA VAL A 243 17.11 -17.73 13.41
C VAL A 243 16.17 -17.90 14.60
N ILE A 244 15.03 -17.23 14.53
CA ILE A 244 13.95 -17.34 15.49
C ILE A 244 13.11 -18.57 15.14
N THR A 245 13.00 -19.45 16.12
CA THR A 245 12.13 -20.63 16.12
C THR A 245 10.95 -20.38 17.05
N SER A 246 9.90 -21.19 16.92
CA SER A 246 8.72 -21.11 17.82
C SER A 246 9.04 -21.10 19.32
N SER A 247 10.19 -21.62 19.77
CA SER A 247 10.55 -21.59 21.20
C SER A 247 11.11 -20.25 21.66
N ASN A 248 11.72 -19.47 20.78
CA ASN A 248 12.33 -18.17 21.07
C ASN A 248 11.63 -17.00 20.36
N GLU A 249 10.48 -17.24 19.73
CA GLU A 249 9.56 -16.17 19.31
C GLU A 249 9.15 -15.34 20.53
N GLY A 250 9.27 -14.02 20.42
CA GLY A 250 8.89 -13.12 21.50
C GLY A 250 9.47 -11.72 21.39
N VAL A 251 9.57 -11.03 22.51
CA VAL A 251 10.01 -9.63 22.55
C VAL A 251 11.52 -9.54 22.67
N VAL A 252 12.11 -8.45 22.18
CA VAL A 252 13.52 -8.18 22.45
C VAL A 252 13.60 -7.60 23.86
N THR A 253 14.41 -8.21 24.72
CA THR A 253 14.66 -7.76 26.09
C THR A 253 16.13 -7.38 26.24
N VAL A 254 16.37 -6.23 26.86
CA VAL A 254 17.69 -5.74 27.23
C VAL A 254 17.81 -5.80 28.75
N ASN A 255 18.80 -6.53 29.24
CA ASN A 255 19.10 -6.65 30.66
C ASN A 255 20.31 -5.79 31.01
N VAL A 256 20.17 -4.95 32.04
CA VAL A 256 21.24 -4.11 32.59
C VAL A 256 21.56 -4.60 34.00
N ALA A 257 22.74 -5.18 34.20
CA ALA A 257 23.15 -5.72 35.50
C ALA A 257 23.97 -4.73 36.34
N ASN A 258 24.27 -5.11 37.58
CA ASN A 258 25.11 -4.37 38.54
C ASN A 258 24.57 -2.99 39.00
N THR A 259 23.27 -2.74 38.79
CA THR A 259 22.54 -1.59 39.35
C THR A 259 23.26 -0.25 39.18
N PRO A 260 23.55 0.18 37.94
CA PRO A 260 24.17 1.47 37.67
C PRO A 260 23.31 2.63 38.18
N SER A 261 23.96 3.71 38.59
CA SER A 261 23.32 4.96 38.99
C SER A 261 23.35 6.02 37.89
N ALA A 262 24.21 5.83 36.88
CA ALA A 262 24.26 6.60 35.65
C ALA A 262 24.30 5.66 34.45
N GLY A 263 23.78 6.12 33.30
CA GLY A 263 23.81 5.36 32.06
C GLY A 263 22.56 5.56 31.21
N ALA A 264 22.76 5.73 29.91
CA ALA A 264 21.67 5.90 28.95
C ALA A 264 22.11 5.53 27.53
N GLY A 265 21.17 5.05 26.72
CA GLY A 265 21.46 4.67 25.35
C GLY A 265 20.25 4.15 24.59
N ALA A 266 20.53 3.44 23.51
CA ALA A 266 19.52 2.70 22.76
C ALA A 266 20.12 1.40 22.20
N VAL A 267 19.29 0.36 22.15
CA VAL A 267 19.60 -0.89 21.45
C VAL A 267 18.76 -0.94 20.18
N LEU A 268 19.41 -1.19 19.05
CA LEU A 268 18.77 -1.40 17.75
C LEU A 268 18.95 -2.86 17.34
N VAL A 269 17.85 -3.57 17.09
CA VAL A 269 17.86 -4.94 16.59
C VAL A 269 17.31 -4.97 15.18
N GLU A 270 18.16 -5.34 14.22
CA GLU A 270 17.81 -5.53 12.82
C GLU A 270 17.45 -7.00 12.58
N PHE A 271 16.27 -7.25 12.03
CA PHE A 271 15.81 -8.60 11.69
C PHE A 271 15.06 -8.63 10.36
N ALA A 272 15.10 -9.74 9.66
CA ALA A 272 14.32 -9.97 8.45
C ALA A 272 13.32 -11.12 8.69
N PRO A 273 12.02 -10.93 8.40
CA PRO A 273 11.10 -12.06 8.31
C PRO A 273 11.55 -12.94 7.13
N THR A 274 11.95 -14.18 7.40
CA THR A 274 12.24 -15.15 6.35
C THR A 274 10.99 -16.00 6.13
N THR A 275 10.59 -16.16 4.87
CA THR A 275 9.72 -17.30 4.52
C THR A 275 10.65 -18.49 4.34
N LEU A 276 11.03 -19.14 5.43
CA LEU A 276 11.55 -20.50 5.34
C LEU A 276 10.35 -21.43 5.09
N ALA A 277 10.13 -21.66 3.79
CA ALA A 277 9.40 -22.75 3.11
C ALA A 277 8.13 -23.31 3.77
#